data_AF-A0A0J1A9I2-F1
#
_entry.id   AF-A0A0J1A9I2-F1
#
_cell.length_a   1.000
_cell.length_b   1.000
_cell.length_c   1.000
_cell.angle_alpha   90.00
_cell.angle_beta   90.00
_cell.angle_gamma   90.00
#
_symmetry.space_group_name_H-M   'P 1'
#
loop_
_entity.id
_entity.type
_entity.pdbx_description
1 polymer ?
#
loop_
_entity_poly.entity_id
_entity_poly.type
_entity_poly.pdbx_seq_one_letter_code
_entity_poly.pdbx_strand_id
1 'polypeptide(L)' 'MIQRISHHDLEHVYATAVNTIQSQMNFQDAVAQLEEVARAGHGKAALFLAELYYQGFRVERDSMKAQYWQKLATMQA' A
#
# COMPACT_ATOMS: atom_id res chain seq x y z
N MET A 1 -18.48 14.44 4.76
CA MET A 1 -18.21 13.46 5.84
C MET A 1 -16.94 12.71 5.45
N ILE A 2 -15.79 13.15 5.93
CA ILE A 2 -14.51 12.48 5.64
C ILE A 2 -14.44 11.35 6.64
N GLN A 3 -14.64 10.10 6.20
CA GLN A 3 -14.59 8.96 7.10
C GLN A 3 -13.18 8.89 7.69
N ARG A 4 -13.08 9.15 8.99
CA ARG A 4 -11.84 9.01 9.74
C ARG A 4 -11.63 7.51 9.93
N ILE A 5 -11.01 6.88 8.94
CA ILE A 5 -10.64 5.46 9.03
C ILE A 5 -9.74 5.33 10.26
N SER A 6 -10.17 4.51 11.23
CA SER A 6 -9.43 4.29 12.45
C SER A 6 -8.13 3.55 12.13
N HIS A 7 -7.05 3.77 12.88
CA HIS A 7 -5.79 3.03 12.71
C HIS A 7 -5.99 1.51 12.66
N HIS A 8 -6.93 0.99 13.45
CA HIS A 8 -7.29 -0.42 13.46
C HIS A 8 -7.92 -0.90 12.14
N ASP A 9 -8.77 -0.08 11.51
CA ASP A 9 -9.32 -0.37 10.18
C ASP A 9 -8.22 -0.37 9.11
N LEU A 10 -7.27 0.56 9.19
CA LEU A 10 -6.14 0.64 8.27
C LEU A 10 -5.27 -0.63 8.33
N GLU A 11 -4.95 -1.12 9.52
CA GLU A 11 -4.18 -2.36 9.69
C GLU A 11 -4.93 -3.57 9.14
N HIS A 12 -6.25 -3.63 9.33
CA HIS A 12 -7.08 -4.72 8.82
C HIS A 12 -7.14 -4.73 7.29
N VAL A 13 -7.41 -3.56 6.67
CA VAL A 13 -7.43 -3.38 5.21
C VAL A 13 -6.05 -3.66 4.61
N TYR A 14 -4.97 -3.20 5.25
CA TYR A 14 -3.60 -3.54 4.84
C TYR A 14 -3.38 -5.05 4.80
N ALA A 15 -3.76 -5.78 5.85
CA ALA A 15 -3.55 -7.22 5.93
C ALA A 15 -4.33 -7.99 4.84
N THR A 16 -5.60 -7.64 4.62
CA THR A 16 -6.42 -8.26 3.56
C THR A 16 -5.89 -7.90 2.17
N ALA A 17 -5.52 -6.64 1.93
CA ALA A 17 -4.97 -6.21 0.65
C ALA A 17 -3.65 -6.91 0.34
N VAL A 18 -2.72 -6.98 1.29
CA VAL A 18 -1.44 -7.70 1.14
C VAL A 18 -1.65 -9.19 0.88
N ASN A 19 -2.59 -9.83 1.58
CA ASN A 19 -2.93 -11.24 1.34
C ASN A 19 -3.51 -11.45 -0.06
N THR A 20 -4.40 -10.55 -0.49
CA THR A 20 -5.01 -10.56 -1.83
C THR A 20 -3.94 -10.37 -2.91
N ILE A 21 -3.02 -9.41 -2.73
CA ILE A 21 -1.89 -9.19 -3.65
C ILE A 21 -0.99 -10.40 -3.77
N GLN A 22 -0.87 -11.23 -2.72
CA GLN A 22 -0.05 -12.44 -2.77
C GLN A 22 -0.82 -13.63 -3.37
N SER A 23 -2.09 -13.81 -2.99
CA SER A 23 -2.86 -15.03 -3.28
C SER A 23 -3.80 -14.94 -4.50
N GLN A 24 -4.34 -13.75 -4.80
CA GLN A 24 -5.43 -13.58 -5.77
C GLN A 24 -4.96 -12.94 -7.08
N MET A 25 -5.38 -13.47 -8.23
CA MET A 25 -5.08 -12.85 -9.53
C MET A 25 -5.65 -11.43 -9.66
N ASN A 26 -6.76 -11.12 -8.97
CA ASN A 26 -7.42 -9.81 -8.98
C ASN A 26 -6.86 -8.87 -7.89
N PHE A 27 -5.56 -8.60 -7.95
CA PHE A 27 -4.87 -7.76 -6.96
C PHE A 27 -4.97 -6.26 -7.24
N GLN A 28 -5.49 -5.85 -8.40
CA GLN A 28 -5.57 -4.43 -8.77
C GLN A 28 -6.40 -3.61 -7.77
N ASP A 29 -7.52 -4.16 -7.31
CA ASP A 29 -8.37 -3.54 -6.29
C ASP A 29 -7.65 -3.47 -4.93
N ALA A 30 -6.95 -4.54 -4.55
CA ALA A 30 -6.15 -4.57 -3.34
C ALA A 30 -5.01 -3.55 -3.36
N VAL A 31 -4.37 -3.32 -4.51
CA VAL A 31 -3.36 -2.26 -4.66
C VAL A 31 -3.99 -0.88 -4.45
N ALA A 32 -5.18 -0.62 -5.01
CA ALA A 32 -5.89 0.63 -4.82
C ALA A 32 -6.26 0.87 -3.33
N GLN A 33 -6.76 -0.16 -2.64
CA GLN A 33 -7.00 -0.12 -1.20
C GLN A 33 -5.71 0.16 -0.41
N LEU A 34 -4.59 -0.46 -0.80
CA LEU A 34 -3.29 -0.22 -0.18
C LEU A 34 -2.82 1.23 -0.38
N GLU A 35 -3.06 1.81 -1.56
CA GLU A 35 -2.77 3.22 -1.88
C GLU A 35 -3.62 4.19 -1.06
N GLU A 36 -4.88 3.86 -0.78
CA GLU A 36 -5.72 4.63 0.13
C GLU A 36 -5.22 4.56 1.57
N VAL A 37 -4.88 3.35 2.05
CA VAL A 37 -4.35 3.13 3.40
C VAL A 37 -3.02 3.86 3.59
N ALA A 38 -2.12 3.81 2.60
CA ALA A 38 -0.87 4.56 2.59
C ALA A 38 -1.11 6.07 2.67
N ARG A 39 -2.08 6.59 1.90
CA ARG A 39 -2.45 8.02 1.91
C ARG A 39 -3.15 8.46 3.19
N ALA A 40 -3.79 7.54 3.90
CA ALA A 40 -4.39 7.78 5.22
C ALA A 40 -3.36 7.93 6.35
N GLY A 41 -2.06 7.79 6.06
CA GLY A 41 -0.96 7.93 7.03
C GLY A 41 -0.39 6.60 7.52
N HIS A 42 -0.71 5.48 6.85
CA HIS A 42 -0.20 4.17 7.25
C HIS A 42 1.17 3.89 6.62
N GLY A 43 2.24 4.18 7.37
CA GLY A 43 3.63 4.01 6.91
C GLY A 43 3.97 2.60 6.39
N LYS A 44 3.45 1.54 7.03
CA LYS A 44 3.68 0.15 6.56
C LYS A 44 3.08 -0.13 5.18
N ALA A 45 1.93 0.47 4.85
CA ALA A 45 1.28 0.27 3.55
C ALA A 45 2.06 1.00 2.44
N ALA A 46 2.51 2.22 2.73
CA ALA A 46 3.38 2.97 1.82
C ALA A 46 4.71 2.24 1.57
N LEU A 47 5.30 1.62 2.61
CA LEU A 47 6.51 0.81 2.47
C LEU A 47 6.27 -0.42 1.59
N PHE A 48 5.17 -1.14 1.81
CA PHE A 48 4.82 -2.30 1.00
C PHE A 48 4.60 -1.94 -0.48
N LEU A 49 3.93 -0.82 -0.77
CA LEU A 49 3.81 -0.31 -2.14
C LEU A 49 5.17 0.02 -2.74
N ALA A 50 6.05 0.63 -1.97
CA ALA A 50 7.41 0.93 -2.42
C ALA A 50 8.14 -0.34 -2.83
N GLU A 51 8.10 -1.37 -2.00
CA GLU A 51 8.70 -2.68 -2.29
C GLU A 51 8.05 -3.36 -3.50
N LEU A 52 6.72 -3.30 -3.61
CA LEU A 52 5.97 -3.86 -4.73
C LEU A 52 6.45 -3.29 -6.08
N TYR A 53 6.51 -1.95 -6.19
CA TYR A 53 7.00 -1.27 -7.38
C TYR A 53 8.51 -1.40 -7.58
N TYR A 54 9.28 -1.50 -6.50
CA TYR A 54 10.73 -1.69 -6.56
C TYR A 54 11.11 -3.07 -7.08
N GLN A 55 10.43 -4.11 -6.60
CA GLN A 55 10.64 -5.48 -7.01
C GLN A 55 9.98 -5.78 -8.36
N GLY A 56 8.96 -5.02 -8.76
CA GLY A 56 8.13 -5.35 -9.93
C GLY A 56 7.33 -6.64 -9.69
N PHE A 57 6.96 -6.91 -8.44
CA PHE A 57 6.19 -8.10 -8.09
C PHE A 57 4.72 -7.84 -8.43
N ARG A 58 4.17 -8.55 -9.41
CA ARG A 58 2.78 -8.43 -9.90
C ARG A 58 2.45 -7.10 -10.58
N VAL A 59 3.30 -6.09 -10.47
CA VAL A 59 3.22 -4.79 -11.16
C VAL A 59 4.47 -4.52 -11.98
N GLU A 60 4.40 -3.62 -12.95
CA GLU A 60 5.59 -3.18 -13.66
C GLU A 60 6.56 -2.50 -12.69
N ARG A 61 7.85 -2.85 -12.81
CA ARG A 61 8.89 -2.29 -11.96
C ARG A 61 9.03 -0.80 -12.25
N ASP A 62 8.75 0.02 -11.24
CA ASP A 62 8.87 1.46 -11.32
C ASP A 62 9.64 1.97 -10.10
N SER A 63 10.93 2.21 -10.30
CA SER A 63 11.84 2.70 -9.27
C SER A 63 11.57 4.14 -8.85
N MET A 64 10.94 4.96 -9.71
CA MET A 64 10.53 6.32 -9.34
C MET A 64 9.31 6.28 -8.43
N LYS A 65 8.31 5.46 -8.79
CA LYS A 65 7.11 5.26 -8.00
C LYS A 65 7.44 4.61 -6.65
N ALA A 66 8.35 3.64 -6.64
CA ALA A 66 8.87 3.04 -5.42
C ALA A 66 9.47 4.08 -4.45
N GLN A 67 10.36 4.96 -4.95
CA GLN A 67 10.96 6.01 -4.13
C GLN A 67 9.92 7.01 -3.60
N TYR A 68 8.89 7.33 -4.39
CA TYR A 68 7.81 8.19 -3.94
C TYR A 68 7.08 7.60 -2.72
N TRP A 69 6.65 6.34 -2.82
CA TRP A 69 5.98 5.65 -1.72
C TRP A 69 6.91 5.40 -0.53
N GLN A 70 8.19 5.11 -0.77
CA GLN A 70 9.18 4.95 0.29
C GLN A 70 9.34 6.25 1.10
N LYS A 71 9.45 7.39 0.41
CA LYS A 71 9.52 8.70 1.07
C LYS A 71 8.25 8.98 1.87
N LEU A 72 7.08 8.67 1.30
CA LEU A 72 5.81 8.82 2.01
C LEU A 72 5.77 7.96 3.28
N ALA A 73 6.27 6.72 3.21
CA ALA A 73 6.37 5.83 4.36
C ALA A 73 7.27 6.40 5.45
N THR A 74 8.45 6.92 5.09
CA THR A 74 9.40 7.51 6.04
C THR A 74 8.89 8.81 6.67
N MET A 75 8.09 9.60 5.95
CA MET A 75 7.51 10.84 6.48
C MET A 75 6.33 10.60 7.43
N GLN A 76 5.73 9.40 7.39
CA GLN A 76 4.55 9.01 8.17
C GLN A 76 4.87 7.92 9.22
N ALA A 77 6.17 7.63 9.44
CA ALA A 77 6.66 6.64 10.41
C ALA A 77 7.01 7.26 11.77
#